data_AF-A0A2N3G0A3-F1
#
_entry.id   AF-A0A2N3G0A3-F1
#
_cell.length_a   1.000
_cell.length_b   1.000
_cell.length_c   1.000
_cell.angle_alpha   90.00
_cell.angle_beta   90.00
_cell.angle_gamma   90.00
#
_symmetry.space_group_name_H-M   'P 1'
#
loop_
_entity.id
_entity.type
_entity.pdbx_description
1 polymer ?
#
loop_
_entity_poly.entity_id
_entity_poly.type
_entity_poly.pdbx_seq_one_letter_code
_entity_poly.pdbx_strand_id
1 'polypeptide(L)'
;MNTVPAAVKAPRFPQVNLLPPEVGMRRARGRQRSVAVIVLIAIVLGLGVGAFLLDGVRAQAQTELNLAEQRNLDLQTQAARYSQVPVIKGILDNASAARAYAGATEINYVQFYGRLGEALPPGVVIDKTALGRTTVTSNGPEAVGPLERADIGEMTFSGYSTVPISAAALADAFEQVEGFERVRIKLVLRILSEDGGELGVAAGEPIYGFEGSARITIEALSGRFAPDATATPNGESTSGTESEGNA
;
A
#
# COMPACT_ATOMS: atom_id res chain seq x y z
N MET A 1 -33.19 99.56 13.06
CA MET A 1 -32.81 98.73 14.23
C MET A 1 -32.60 97.31 13.74
N ASN A 2 -31.37 96.81 13.72
CA ASN A 2 -31.05 95.42 13.40
C ASN A 2 -30.48 94.77 14.66
N THR A 3 -31.15 93.76 15.18
CA THR A 3 -30.72 92.98 16.35
C THR A 3 -29.96 91.74 15.89
N VAL A 4 -28.77 91.53 16.47
CA VAL A 4 -27.90 90.38 16.20
C VAL A 4 -28.37 89.16 17.02
N PRO A 5 -28.30 87.92 16.50
CA PRO A 5 -28.86 86.73 17.15
C PRO A 5 -28.19 86.34 18.48
N ALA A 6 -28.99 85.79 19.40
CA ALA A 6 -28.61 85.39 20.76
C ALA A 6 -27.62 84.19 20.86
N ALA A 7 -27.17 83.64 19.74
CA ALA A 7 -26.26 82.48 19.71
C ALA A 7 -24.79 82.84 19.98
N VAL A 8 -24.43 84.12 19.92
CA VAL A 8 -23.09 84.60 20.27
C VAL A 8 -23.09 84.99 21.75
N LYS A 9 -22.50 84.17 22.62
CA LYS A 9 -22.18 84.54 24.03
C LYS A 9 -21.07 85.60 24.06
N ALA A 10 -21.34 86.77 23.50
CA ALA A 10 -20.49 87.95 23.67
C ALA A 10 -20.83 88.64 25.01
N PRO A 11 -19.82 89.00 25.84
CA PRO A 11 -20.07 89.72 27.09
C PRO A 11 -20.73 91.08 26.79
N ARG A 12 -21.74 91.46 27.60
CA ARG A 12 -22.54 92.69 27.42
C ARG A 12 -21.80 94.01 27.71
N PHE A 13 -20.52 93.97 28.09
CA PHE A 13 -19.71 95.16 28.34
C PHE A 13 -18.27 94.97 27.83
N PRO A 14 -17.66 96.00 27.23
CA PRO A 14 -16.25 95.96 26.81
C PRO A 14 -15.35 95.81 28.04
N GLN A 15 -14.77 94.62 28.22
CA GLN A 15 -13.78 94.38 29.26
C GLN A 15 -12.41 94.84 28.75
N VAL A 16 -11.94 95.98 29.25
CA VAL A 16 -10.59 96.48 28.97
C VAL A 16 -9.63 95.74 29.89
N ASN A 17 -8.65 95.04 29.32
CA ASN A 17 -7.65 94.30 30.08
C ASN A 17 -6.67 95.30 30.71
N LEU A 18 -6.88 95.63 31.99
CA LEU A 18 -6.05 96.58 32.76
C LEU A 18 -4.78 95.94 33.33
N LEU A 19 -4.40 94.72 32.91
CA LEU A 19 -3.12 94.14 33.28
C LEU A 19 -1.99 94.68 32.38
N PRO A 20 -0.93 95.26 32.95
CA PRO A 20 0.27 95.59 32.20
C PRO A 20 0.81 94.34 31.47
N PRO A 21 1.20 94.43 30.19
CA PRO A 21 1.63 93.27 29.40
C PRO A 21 2.83 92.53 30.04
N GLU A 22 3.62 93.21 30.90
CA GLU A 22 4.76 92.61 31.59
C GLU A 22 4.38 91.50 32.59
N VAL A 23 3.23 91.59 33.28
CA VAL A 23 2.81 90.57 34.27
C VAL A 23 2.13 89.36 33.63
N GLY A 24 1.48 89.53 32.48
CA GLY A 24 0.93 88.42 31.68
C GLY A 24 2.03 87.53 31.11
N MET A 25 3.10 88.13 30.58
CA MET A 25 4.22 87.39 29.98
C MET A 25 5.07 86.60 30.99
N ARG A 26 5.24 87.10 32.24
CA ARG A 26 5.96 86.35 33.29
C ARG A 26 5.21 85.09 33.75
N ARG A 27 3.88 85.18 33.93
CA ARG A 27 3.03 84.00 34.24
C ARG A 27 2.94 83.03 33.07
N ALA A 28 2.87 83.53 31.83
CA ALA A 28 2.86 82.69 30.63
C ALA A 28 4.15 81.87 30.46
N ARG A 29 5.34 82.46 30.70
CA ARG A 29 6.63 81.73 30.64
C ARG A 29 6.74 80.62 31.69
N GLY A 30 6.27 80.87 32.92
CA GLY A 30 6.26 79.83 33.97
C GLY A 30 5.35 78.66 33.63
N ARG A 31 4.17 78.94 33.08
CA ARG A 31 3.18 77.94 32.65
C ARG A 31 3.62 77.19 31.39
N GLN A 32 4.30 77.85 30.46
CA GLN A 32 4.90 77.19 29.29
C GLN A 32 6.04 76.24 29.68
N ARG A 33 6.89 76.64 30.65
CA ARG A 33 7.94 75.77 31.18
C ARG A 33 7.39 74.55 31.91
N SER A 34 6.37 74.71 32.74
CA SER A 34 5.75 73.57 33.43
C SER A 34 5.05 72.62 32.46
N VAL A 35 4.36 73.15 31.45
CA VAL A 35 3.75 72.33 30.37
C VAL A 35 4.83 71.59 29.57
N ALA A 36 5.95 72.24 29.23
CA ALA A 36 7.05 71.61 28.51
C ALA A 36 7.67 70.44 29.31
N VAL A 37 7.84 70.61 30.64
CA VAL A 37 8.34 69.54 31.52
C VAL A 37 7.35 68.37 31.59
N ILE A 38 6.05 68.64 31.71
CA ILE A 38 5.01 67.59 31.73
C ILE A 38 4.98 66.83 30.41
N VAL A 39 5.06 67.52 29.27
CA VAL A 39 5.11 66.89 27.95
C VAL A 39 6.37 66.02 27.82
N LEU A 40 7.53 66.50 28.28
CA LEU A 40 8.76 65.72 28.25
C LEU A 40 8.64 64.45 29.11
N ILE A 41 8.09 64.56 30.32
CA ILE A 41 7.83 63.39 31.18
C ILE A 41 6.86 62.42 30.49
N ALA A 42 5.79 62.92 29.86
CA ALA A 42 4.84 62.09 29.14
C ALA A 42 5.48 61.34 27.97
N ILE A 43 6.39 62.00 27.22
CA ILE A 43 7.15 61.36 26.14
C ILE A 43 8.07 60.26 26.69
N VAL A 44 8.83 60.55 27.75
CA VAL A 44 9.74 59.57 28.36
C VAL A 44 8.97 58.36 28.89
N LEU A 45 7.84 58.58 29.55
CA LEU A 45 6.96 57.49 30.01
C LEU A 45 6.37 56.71 28.83
N GLY A 46 5.93 57.41 27.78
CA GLY A 46 5.41 56.77 26.56
C GLY A 46 6.45 55.88 25.87
N LEU A 47 7.70 56.34 25.77
CA LEU A 47 8.81 55.56 25.24
C LEU A 47 9.15 54.35 26.14
N GLY A 48 9.15 54.54 27.46
CA GLY A 48 9.40 53.46 28.42
C GLY A 48 8.35 52.36 28.37
N VAL A 49 7.06 52.73 28.34
CA VAL A 49 5.95 51.77 28.20
C VAL A 49 5.99 51.09 26.83
N GLY A 50 6.25 51.85 25.76
CA GLY A 50 6.40 51.29 24.41
C GLY A 50 7.52 50.25 24.34
N ALA A 51 8.71 50.56 24.87
CA ALA A 51 9.84 49.63 24.92
C ALA A 51 9.52 48.36 25.71
N PHE A 52 8.84 48.49 26.87
CA PHE A 52 8.44 47.34 27.69
C PHE A 52 7.46 46.42 26.96
N LEU A 53 6.46 46.97 26.27
CA LEU A 53 5.50 46.19 25.48
C LEU A 53 6.19 45.45 24.32
N LEU A 54 7.12 46.13 23.63
CA LEU A 54 7.90 45.55 22.54
C LEU A 54 8.77 44.37 22.99
N ASP A 55 9.43 44.48 24.14
CA ASP A 55 10.22 43.37 24.70
C ASP A 55 9.35 42.19 25.15
N GLY A 56 8.14 42.44 25.67
CA GLY A 56 7.19 41.38 26.00
C GLY A 56 6.77 40.57 24.77
N VAL A 57 6.47 41.24 23.66
CA VAL A 57 6.12 40.59 22.39
C VAL A 57 7.31 39.80 21.83
N ARG A 58 8.53 40.35 21.90
CA ARG A 58 9.76 39.65 21.49
C ARG A 58 9.99 38.40 22.33
N ALA A 59 9.84 38.47 23.65
CA ALA A 59 10.02 37.33 24.53
C ALA A 59 9.01 36.21 24.24
N GLN A 60 7.74 36.56 23.95
CA GLN A 60 6.75 35.58 23.50
C GLN A 60 7.13 34.93 22.17
N ALA A 61 7.50 35.74 21.17
CA ALA A 61 7.94 35.22 19.86
C ALA A 61 9.16 34.30 19.99
N GLN A 62 10.13 34.65 20.86
CA GLN A 62 11.29 33.81 21.16
C GLN A 62 10.88 32.49 21.83
N THR A 63 9.90 32.54 22.74
CA THR A 63 9.39 31.36 23.44
C THR A 63 8.67 30.42 22.47
N GLU A 64 7.86 30.96 21.57
CA GLU A 64 7.18 30.20 20.51
C GLU A 64 8.18 29.55 19.56
N LEU A 65 9.21 30.29 19.13
CA LEU A 65 10.29 29.75 18.30
C LEU A 65 11.00 28.59 18.99
N ASN A 66 11.43 28.78 20.24
CA ASN A 66 12.11 27.73 21.01
C ASN A 66 11.24 26.47 21.16
N LEU A 67 9.92 26.65 21.36
CA LEU A 67 8.98 25.54 21.46
C LEU A 67 8.81 24.83 20.12
N ALA A 68 8.73 25.57 19.02
CA ALA A 68 8.67 25.01 17.67
C ALA A 68 9.94 24.23 17.32
N GLU A 69 11.12 24.74 17.67
CA GLU A 69 12.41 24.05 17.50
C GLU A 69 12.46 22.75 18.32
N GLN A 70 12.04 22.79 19.59
CA GLN A 70 11.96 21.59 20.44
C GLN A 70 11.02 20.54 19.85
N ARG A 71 9.85 20.93 19.34
CA ARG A 71 8.93 20.02 18.64
C ARG A 71 9.56 19.42 17.38
N ASN A 72 10.31 20.22 16.63
CA ASN A 72 10.98 19.74 15.42
C ASN A 72 12.05 18.68 15.76
N LEU A 73 12.84 18.91 16.81
CA LEU A 73 13.82 17.93 17.30
C LEU A 73 13.15 16.65 17.81
N ASP A 74 12.01 16.76 18.52
CA ASP A 74 11.22 15.60 18.96
C ASP A 74 10.68 14.80 17.77
N LEU A 75 10.07 15.47 16.78
CA LEU A 75 9.59 14.82 15.55
C LEU A 75 10.72 14.18 14.74
N GLN A 76 11.88 14.81 14.62
CA GLN A 76 13.06 14.23 13.96
C GLN A 76 13.55 12.99 14.71
N THR A 77 13.56 13.04 16.05
CA THR A 77 13.91 11.89 16.88
C THR A 77 12.91 10.75 16.71
N GLN A 78 11.61 11.06 16.66
CA GLN A 78 10.55 10.09 16.40
C GLN A 78 10.68 9.49 14.99
N ALA A 79 10.90 10.30 13.96
CA ALA A 79 11.13 9.83 12.59
C ALA A 79 12.36 8.92 12.50
N ALA A 80 13.46 9.27 13.19
CA ALA A 80 14.67 8.46 13.25
C ALA A 80 14.41 7.07 13.87
N ARG A 81 13.55 6.98 14.90
CA ARG A 81 13.14 5.69 15.50
C ARG A 81 12.45 4.76 14.50
N TYR A 82 11.73 5.31 13.52
CA TYR A 82 11.01 4.54 12.50
C TYR A 82 11.71 4.47 11.14
N SER A 83 12.96 4.92 11.04
CA SER A 83 13.75 4.90 9.80
C SER A 83 13.86 3.51 9.16
N GLN A 84 13.76 2.44 9.96
CA GLN A 84 13.84 1.05 9.50
C GLN A 84 12.53 0.51 8.92
N VAL A 85 11.38 1.09 9.27
CA VAL A 85 10.06 0.63 8.80
C VAL A 85 9.94 0.62 7.26
N PRO A 86 10.29 1.69 6.52
CA PRO A 86 10.22 1.65 5.06
C PRO A 86 11.18 0.63 4.45
N VAL A 87 12.34 0.39 5.06
CA VAL A 87 13.30 -0.62 4.59
C VAL A 87 12.71 -2.03 4.73
N ILE A 88 12.16 -2.34 5.91
CA ILE A 88 11.54 -3.65 6.17
C ILE A 88 10.32 -3.85 5.27
N LYS A 89 9.50 -2.82 5.04
CA LYS A 89 8.39 -2.87 4.08
C LYS A 89 8.89 -3.19 2.67
N GLY A 90 9.93 -2.51 2.19
CA GLY A 90 10.51 -2.80 0.88
C GLY A 90 11.05 -4.24 0.75
N ILE A 91 11.64 -4.78 1.82
CA ILE A 91 12.06 -6.19 1.86
C ILE A 91 10.86 -7.13 1.81
N LEU A 92 9.79 -6.83 2.56
CA LEU A 92 8.57 -7.62 2.58
C LEU A 92 7.86 -7.63 1.23
N ASP A 93 7.77 -6.47 0.58
CA ASP A 93 7.16 -6.31 -0.74
C ASP A 93 7.98 -7.04 -1.82
N ASN A 94 9.30 -6.98 -1.74
CA ASN A 94 10.15 -7.75 -2.64
C ASN A 94 10.03 -9.26 -2.40
N ALA A 95 10.00 -9.69 -1.14
CA ALA A 95 9.83 -11.09 -0.78
C ALA A 95 8.47 -11.64 -1.21
N SER A 96 7.40 -10.84 -1.09
CA SER A 96 6.06 -11.23 -1.54
C SER A 96 5.99 -11.32 -3.07
N ALA A 97 6.56 -10.35 -3.78
CA ALA A 97 6.65 -10.38 -5.24
C ALA A 97 7.48 -11.57 -5.75
N ALA A 98 8.62 -11.84 -5.13
CA ALA A 98 9.46 -13.00 -5.46
C ALA A 98 8.72 -14.32 -5.22
N ARG A 99 7.95 -14.43 -4.12
CA ARG A 99 7.13 -15.61 -3.82
C ARG A 99 6.00 -15.78 -4.83
N ALA A 100 5.31 -14.70 -5.20
CA ALA A 100 4.27 -14.73 -6.22
C ALA A 100 4.83 -15.18 -7.57
N TYR A 101 5.99 -14.64 -7.96
CA TYR A 101 6.68 -15.00 -9.19
C TYR A 101 7.15 -16.47 -9.21
N ALA A 102 7.79 -16.93 -8.14
CA ALA A 102 8.22 -18.33 -8.03
C ALA A 102 7.02 -19.30 -8.01
N GLY A 103 5.92 -18.90 -7.38
CA GLY A 103 4.68 -19.67 -7.29
C GLY A 103 3.80 -19.65 -8.52
N ALA A 104 4.06 -18.76 -9.48
CA ALA A 104 3.26 -18.64 -10.70
C ALA A 104 3.24 -19.93 -11.52
N THR A 105 4.24 -20.80 -11.34
CA THR A 105 4.32 -22.12 -11.98
C THR A 105 4.16 -23.27 -10.99
N GLU A 106 3.57 -23.07 -9.80
CA GLU A 106 3.41 -24.15 -8.80
C GLU A 106 2.12 -24.96 -9.03
N ILE A 107 2.24 -26.29 -9.02
CA ILE A 107 1.10 -27.24 -8.99
C ILE A 107 0.97 -27.75 -7.56
N ASN A 108 -0.26 -27.79 -7.02
CA ASN A 108 -0.51 -28.42 -5.74
C ASN A 108 -0.59 -29.94 -5.90
N TYR A 109 0.55 -30.62 -5.78
CA TYR A 109 0.66 -32.07 -6.00
C TYR A 109 -0.28 -32.91 -5.14
N VAL A 110 -0.53 -32.51 -3.89
CA VAL A 110 -1.40 -33.29 -2.98
C VAL A 110 -2.83 -33.28 -3.49
N GLN A 111 -3.35 -32.09 -3.84
CA GLN A 111 -4.70 -31.98 -4.40
C GLN A 111 -4.77 -32.59 -5.80
N PHE A 112 -3.72 -32.42 -6.60
CA PHE A 112 -3.65 -32.96 -7.95
C PHE A 112 -3.68 -34.49 -7.97
N TYR A 113 -2.83 -35.15 -7.17
CA TYR A 113 -2.83 -36.60 -7.03
C TYR A 113 -4.06 -37.13 -6.28
N GLY A 114 -4.64 -36.35 -5.36
CA GLY A 114 -5.92 -36.68 -4.73
C GLY A 114 -7.05 -36.77 -5.76
N ARG A 115 -7.22 -35.73 -6.59
CA ARG A 115 -8.20 -35.72 -7.68
C ARG A 115 -7.95 -36.85 -8.69
N LEU A 116 -6.69 -37.13 -9.00
CA LEU A 116 -6.34 -38.25 -9.86
C LEU A 116 -6.73 -39.60 -9.24
N GLY A 117 -6.44 -39.81 -7.96
CA GLY A 117 -6.84 -41.02 -7.24
C GLY A 117 -8.35 -41.24 -7.19
N GLU A 118 -9.13 -40.15 -7.08
CA GLU A 118 -10.61 -40.20 -7.11
C GLU A 118 -11.17 -40.52 -8.50
N ALA A 119 -10.51 -40.06 -9.57
CA ALA A 119 -10.95 -40.29 -10.94
C ALA A 119 -10.60 -41.69 -11.48
N LEU A 120 -9.60 -42.35 -10.90
CA LEU A 120 -9.14 -43.67 -11.36
C LEU A 120 -10.17 -44.78 -11.10
N PRO A 121 -10.38 -45.70 -12.06
CA PRO A 121 -11.20 -46.89 -11.86
C PRO A 121 -10.68 -47.78 -10.71
N PRO A 122 -11.56 -48.56 -10.06
CA PRO A 122 -11.16 -49.45 -8.98
C PRO A 122 -10.14 -50.50 -9.47
N GLY A 123 -9.14 -50.77 -8.63
CA GLY A 123 -8.09 -51.74 -8.94
C GLY A 123 -6.98 -51.21 -9.84
N VAL A 124 -6.97 -49.91 -10.19
CA VAL A 124 -5.86 -49.24 -10.87
C VAL A 124 -4.92 -48.61 -9.86
N VAL A 125 -3.62 -48.85 -10.03
CA VAL A 125 -2.55 -48.26 -9.20
C VAL A 125 -1.52 -47.61 -10.11
N ILE A 126 -1.15 -46.38 -9.80
CA ILE A 126 -0.04 -45.67 -10.45
C ILE A 126 1.24 -46.03 -9.70
N ASP A 127 2.24 -46.55 -10.42
CA ASP A 127 3.55 -46.95 -9.87
C ASP A 127 4.56 -45.80 -10.00
N LYS A 128 4.67 -45.22 -11.20
CA LYS A 128 5.63 -44.14 -11.48
C LYS A 128 4.95 -42.97 -12.16
N THR A 129 5.37 -41.79 -11.76
CA THR A 129 5.03 -40.53 -12.42
C THR A 129 6.31 -39.75 -12.63
N ALA A 130 6.46 -39.19 -13.84
CA ALA A 130 7.51 -38.26 -14.16
C ALA A 130 6.89 -37.04 -14.84
N LEU A 131 7.40 -35.87 -14.49
CA LEU A 131 6.77 -34.61 -14.81
C LEU A 131 7.80 -33.71 -15.49
N GLY A 132 7.67 -33.55 -16.81
CA GLY A 132 8.46 -32.60 -17.58
C GLY A 132 7.70 -31.29 -17.70
N ARG A 133 8.21 -30.19 -17.15
CA ARG A 133 7.47 -28.91 -17.08
C ARG A 133 8.30 -27.72 -17.52
N THR A 134 7.56 -26.72 -18.02
CA THR A 134 7.99 -25.33 -18.13
C THR A 134 8.35 -24.81 -16.75
N THR A 135 9.55 -24.25 -16.62
CA THR A 135 9.93 -23.50 -15.42
C THR A 135 9.99 -22.02 -15.77
N VAL A 136 10.09 -21.17 -14.76
CA VAL A 136 10.24 -19.73 -14.94
C VAL A 136 11.45 -19.36 -15.82
N THR A 137 12.45 -20.24 -15.92
CA THR A 137 13.66 -20.07 -16.73
C THR A 137 13.71 -20.95 -17.97
N SER A 138 12.71 -21.80 -18.19
CA SER A 138 12.65 -22.76 -19.30
C SER A 138 11.27 -22.73 -19.91
N ASN A 139 11.17 -22.23 -21.14
CA ASN A 139 9.93 -22.23 -21.90
C ASN A 139 9.47 -23.68 -22.16
N GLY A 140 8.15 -23.86 -22.18
CA GLY A 140 7.51 -25.13 -22.47
C GLY A 140 7.57 -25.50 -23.95
N PRO A 141 7.01 -26.65 -24.31
CA PRO A 141 6.70 -26.95 -25.69
C PRO A 141 5.79 -25.83 -26.24
N GLU A 142 6.24 -25.10 -27.26
CA GLU A 142 5.38 -24.15 -27.95
C GLU A 142 4.30 -24.91 -28.73
N ALA A 143 3.07 -24.38 -28.76
CA ALA A 143 2.02 -24.86 -29.65
C ALA A 143 2.49 -24.72 -31.10
N VAL A 144 2.70 -25.84 -31.78
CA VAL A 144 3.25 -25.90 -33.15
C VAL A 144 2.14 -25.72 -34.20
N GLY A 145 0.87 -25.88 -33.81
CA GLY A 145 -0.29 -25.76 -34.71
C GLY A 145 -1.38 -24.79 -34.23
N PRO A 146 -2.21 -24.25 -35.14
CA PRO A 146 -3.30 -23.30 -34.81
C PRO A 146 -4.45 -23.91 -34.00
N LEU A 147 -4.46 -25.24 -33.81
CA LEU A 147 -5.39 -25.96 -32.95
C LEU A 147 -4.72 -26.46 -31.66
N GLU A 148 -3.41 -26.24 -31.49
CA GLU A 148 -2.71 -26.62 -30.28
C GLU A 148 -2.86 -25.51 -29.23
N ARG A 149 -3.36 -25.89 -28.05
CA ARG A 149 -3.45 -25.00 -26.90
C ARG A 149 -2.09 -24.98 -26.21
N ALA A 150 -1.70 -23.82 -25.66
CA ALA A 150 -0.47 -23.71 -24.90
C ALA A 150 -0.53 -24.63 -23.67
N ASP A 151 0.44 -25.52 -23.52
CA ASP A 151 0.60 -26.40 -22.36
C ASP A 151 1.78 -25.92 -21.48
N ILE A 152 1.76 -26.32 -20.21
CA ILE A 152 2.81 -25.99 -19.24
C ILE A 152 3.75 -27.18 -18.97
N GLY A 153 3.53 -28.30 -19.67
CA GLY A 153 4.34 -29.50 -19.54
C GLY A 153 3.64 -30.78 -19.99
N GLU A 154 4.37 -31.88 -19.83
CA GLU A 154 3.91 -33.25 -20.09
C GLU A 154 4.19 -34.12 -18.85
N MET A 155 3.18 -34.86 -18.41
CA MET A 155 3.32 -35.90 -17.41
C MET A 155 3.37 -37.26 -18.09
N THR A 156 4.39 -38.05 -17.78
CA THR A 156 4.43 -39.48 -18.14
C THR A 156 4.15 -40.31 -16.90
N PHE A 157 3.43 -41.40 -17.07
CA PHE A 157 3.04 -42.26 -15.97
C PHE A 157 3.03 -43.72 -16.38
N SER A 158 3.28 -44.59 -15.41
CA SER A 158 3.11 -46.04 -15.57
C SER A 158 2.45 -46.62 -14.34
N GLY A 159 1.70 -47.69 -14.54
CA GLY A 159 0.99 -48.35 -13.47
C GLY A 159 0.47 -49.71 -13.90
N TYR A 160 -0.40 -50.25 -13.06
CA TYR A 160 -1.01 -51.54 -13.30
C TYR A 160 -2.45 -51.59 -12.82
N SER A 161 -3.22 -52.54 -13.35
CA SER A 161 -4.54 -52.88 -12.85
C SER A 161 -4.68 -54.37 -12.60
N THR A 162 -5.36 -54.71 -11.51
CA THR A 162 -5.73 -56.08 -11.14
C THR A 162 -7.04 -56.54 -11.78
N VAL A 163 -7.76 -55.61 -12.41
CA VAL A 163 -9.04 -55.85 -13.11
C VAL A 163 -8.85 -55.55 -14.59
N PRO A 164 -9.52 -56.27 -15.51
CA PRO A 164 -9.49 -55.93 -16.93
C PRO A 164 -9.93 -54.48 -17.17
N ILE A 165 -9.06 -53.69 -17.82
CA ILE A 165 -9.30 -52.28 -18.13
C ILE A 165 -9.02 -51.99 -19.60
N SER A 166 -9.77 -51.06 -20.19
CA SER A 166 -9.52 -50.57 -21.55
C SER A 166 -8.70 -49.28 -21.52
N ALA A 167 -7.87 -49.08 -22.55
CA ALA A 167 -7.10 -47.85 -22.70
C ALA A 167 -8.02 -46.60 -22.80
N ALA A 168 -9.20 -46.73 -23.42
CA ALA A 168 -10.17 -45.64 -23.53
C ALA A 168 -10.75 -45.25 -22.18
N ALA A 169 -11.21 -46.23 -21.38
CA ALA A 169 -11.77 -45.94 -20.05
C ALA A 169 -10.72 -45.29 -19.11
N LEU A 170 -9.45 -45.68 -19.25
CA LEU A 170 -8.38 -45.05 -18.50
C LEU A 170 -8.09 -43.64 -19.03
N ALA A 171 -8.12 -43.40 -20.35
CA ALA A 171 -7.92 -42.08 -20.91
C ALA A 171 -9.02 -41.11 -20.46
N ASP A 172 -10.27 -41.55 -20.52
CA ASP A 172 -11.43 -40.78 -20.05
C ASP A 172 -11.32 -40.43 -18.55
N ALA A 173 -10.84 -41.36 -17.72
CA ALA A 173 -10.63 -41.13 -16.30
C ALA A 173 -9.58 -40.04 -16.03
N PHE A 174 -8.46 -40.04 -16.78
CA PHE A 174 -7.45 -38.99 -16.66
C PHE A 174 -7.95 -37.64 -17.20
N GLU A 175 -8.74 -37.62 -18.28
CA GLU A 175 -9.30 -36.39 -18.86
C GLU A 175 -10.38 -35.73 -17.98
N GLN A 176 -10.98 -36.47 -17.04
CA GLN A 176 -11.89 -35.87 -16.03
C GLN A 176 -11.16 -35.00 -15.01
N VAL A 177 -9.85 -35.19 -14.84
CA VAL A 177 -9.07 -34.39 -13.90
C VAL A 177 -8.72 -33.07 -14.58
N GLU A 178 -9.25 -31.99 -14.02
CA GLU A 178 -8.92 -30.64 -14.45
C GLU A 178 -7.39 -30.42 -14.46
N GLY A 179 -6.89 -29.92 -15.58
CA GLY A 179 -5.46 -29.71 -15.82
C GLY A 179 -4.80 -30.79 -16.68
N PHE A 180 -5.48 -31.89 -17.02
CA PHE A 180 -5.01 -32.82 -18.05
C PHE A 180 -5.73 -32.62 -19.38
N GLU A 181 -4.96 -32.72 -20.46
CA GLU A 181 -5.49 -32.74 -21.82
C GLU A 181 -4.68 -33.73 -22.68
N ARG A 182 -5.31 -34.23 -23.75
CA ARG A 182 -4.66 -35.08 -24.78
C ARG A 182 -3.99 -36.30 -24.17
N VAL A 183 -4.73 -37.05 -23.36
CA VAL A 183 -4.19 -38.23 -22.68
C VAL A 183 -3.94 -39.33 -23.70
N ARG A 184 -2.76 -39.94 -23.64
CA ARG A 184 -2.34 -41.05 -24.50
C ARG A 184 -1.99 -42.23 -23.64
N ILE A 185 -2.61 -43.37 -23.91
CA ILE A 185 -2.43 -44.59 -23.12
C ILE A 185 -2.03 -45.73 -24.03
N LYS A 186 -0.98 -46.44 -23.61
CA LYS A 186 -0.51 -47.69 -24.16
C LYS A 186 -0.69 -48.77 -23.11
N LEU A 187 -1.55 -49.74 -23.40
CA LEU A 187 -1.72 -50.91 -22.54
C LEU A 187 -0.60 -51.92 -22.82
N VAL A 188 -0.03 -52.48 -21.76
CA VAL A 188 0.99 -53.52 -21.80
C VAL A 188 0.52 -54.68 -20.93
N LEU A 189 0.12 -55.79 -21.54
CA LEU A 189 -0.26 -56.98 -20.79
C LEU A 189 0.99 -57.56 -20.09
N ARG A 190 0.92 -57.77 -18.78
CA ARG A 190 2.00 -58.37 -18.00
C ARG A 190 1.46 -59.45 -17.07
N ILE A 191 1.84 -60.70 -17.31
CA ILE A 191 1.50 -61.78 -16.39
C ILE A 191 2.54 -61.76 -15.24
N LEU A 192 2.09 -61.86 -13.99
CA LEU A 192 2.99 -62.00 -12.85
C LEU A 192 3.75 -63.33 -12.93
N SER A 193 5.05 -63.29 -12.64
CA SER A 193 5.89 -64.47 -12.49
C SER A 193 5.42 -65.36 -11.33
N GLU A 194 5.83 -66.64 -11.35
CA GLU A 194 5.41 -67.69 -10.39
C GLU A 194 5.68 -67.36 -8.90
N ASP A 195 6.63 -66.47 -8.61
CA ASP A 195 6.87 -65.94 -7.27
C ASP A 195 5.91 -64.77 -6.98
N GLY A 196 4.66 -65.12 -6.63
CA GLY A 196 3.66 -64.14 -6.20
C GLY A 196 4.08 -63.43 -4.91
N GLY A 197 3.95 -62.10 -4.87
CA GLY A 197 4.11 -61.39 -3.59
C GLY A 197 4.18 -59.87 -3.60
N GLU A 198 4.62 -59.21 -4.68
CA GLU A 198 4.89 -57.76 -4.59
C GLU A 198 3.65 -56.86 -4.68
N LEU A 199 2.54 -57.33 -5.25
CA LEU A 199 1.37 -56.47 -5.58
C LEU A 199 0.05 -56.93 -4.95
N GLY A 200 0.10 -57.88 -3.99
CA GLY A 200 -1.09 -58.40 -3.32
C GLY A 200 -2.00 -59.27 -4.21
N VAL A 201 -1.49 -59.69 -5.37
CA VAL A 201 -2.18 -60.52 -6.37
C VAL A 201 -1.56 -61.93 -6.33
N ALA A 202 -2.39 -62.97 -6.51
CA ALA A 202 -1.91 -64.36 -6.45
C ALA A 202 -0.99 -64.69 -7.65
N ALA A 203 -0.03 -65.60 -7.43
CA ALA A 203 0.84 -66.09 -8.49
C ALA A 203 0.01 -66.65 -9.66
N GLY A 204 0.30 -66.20 -10.89
CA GLY A 204 -0.39 -66.65 -12.11
C GLY A 204 -1.63 -65.84 -12.51
N GLU A 205 -2.04 -64.82 -11.74
CA GLU A 205 -3.11 -63.91 -12.18
C GLU A 205 -2.58 -62.84 -13.17
N PRO A 206 -3.37 -62.48 -14.20
CA PRO A 206 -2.98 -61.48 -15.18
C PRO A 206 -3.03 -60.07 -14.57
N ILE A 207 -1.94 -59.32 -14.72
CA ILE A 207 -1.90 -57.89 -14.42
C ILE A 207 -1.92 -57.11 -15.74
N TYR A 208 -2.71 -56.04 -15.77
CA TYR A 208 -2.79 -55.15 -16.91
C TYR A 208 -1.90 -53.94 -16.65
N GLY A 209 -0.66 -53.99 -17.14
CA GLY A 209 0.24 -52.85 -17.10
C GLY A 209 -0.22 -51.76 -18.07
N PHE A 210 0.06 -50.52 -17.74
CA PHE A 210 -0.15 -49.40 -18.65
C PHE A 210 0.97 -48.38 -18.53
N GLU A 211 1.25 -47.73 -19.65
CA GLU A 211 2.12 -46.56 -19.75
C GLU A 211 1.34 -45.49 -20.49
N GLY A 212 1.48 -44.24 -20.08
CA GLY A 212 0.78 -43.14 -20.73
C GLY A 212 1.49 -41.81 -20.57
N SER A 213 1.03 -40.84 -21.35
CA SER A 213 1.37 -39.44 -21.14
C SER A 213 0.15 -38.55 -21.26
N ALA A 214 0.17 -37.44 -20.53
CA ALA A 214 -0.87 -36.43 -20.52
C ALA A 214 -0.23 -35.04 -20.58
N ARG A 215 -0.82 -34.12 -21.36
CA ARG A 215 -0.39 -32.72 -21.35
C ARG A 215 -1.02 -32.02 -20.17
N ILE A 216 -0.23 -31.14 -19.55
CA ILE A 216 -0.68 -30.36 -18.41
C ILE A 216 -0.97 -28.94 -18.88
N THR A 217 -2.17 -28.48 -18.57
CA THR A 217 -2.64 -27.15 -18.96
C THR A 217 -2.49 -26.15 -17.81
N ILE A 218 -2.77 -24.88 -18.09
CA ILE A 218 -2.63 -23.79 -17.12
C ILE A 218 -3.57 -23.95 -15.91
N GLU A 219 -4.68 -24.67 -16.08
CA GLU A 219 -5.66 -24.98 -15.05
C GLU A 219 -5.10 -25.88 -13.93
N ALA A 220 -3.98 -26.56 -14.16
CA ALA A 220 -3.29 -27.31 -13.11
C ALA A 220 -2.55 -26.41 -12.10
N LEU A 221 -2.35 -25.13 -12.41
CA LEU A 221 -1.64 -24.19 -11.54
C LEU A 221 -2.46 -23.88 -10.30
N SER A 222 -1.79 -23.89 -9.15
CA SER A 222 -2.45 -23.70 -7.86
C SER A 222 -2.95 -22.27 -7.62
N GLY A 223 -2.39 -21.27 -8.32
CA GLY A 223 -2.71 -19.85 -8.12
C GLY A 223 -2.48 -19.34 -6.69
N ARG A 224 -1.83 -20.11 -5.82
CA ARG A 224 -1.88 -19.92 -4.36
C ARG A 224 -1.21 -18.64 -3.83
N PHE A 225 -0.40 -18.00 -4.67
CA PHE A 225 0.30 -16.75 -4.38
C PHE A 225 -0.07 -15.66 -5.39
N ALA A 226 -1.15 -15.84 -6.14
CA ALA A 226 -1.70 -14.76 -6.95
C ALA A 226 -2.11 -13.61 -6.01
N PRO A 227 -1.77 -12.36 -6.34
CA PRO A 227 -2.20 -11.21 -5.55
C PRO A 227 -3.73 -11.17 -5.54
N ASP A 228 -4.33 -11.05 -4.35
CA ASP A 228 -5.77 -10.86 -4.22
C ASP A 228 -6.19 -9.62 -4.99
N ALA A 229 -7.07 -9.75 -5.98
CA ALA A 229 -7.59 -8.64 -6.76
C ALA A 229 -8.34 -7.59 -5.90
N THR A 230 -8.62 -7.90 -4.63
CA THR A 230 -9.26 -7.02 -3.65
C THR A 230 -8.28 -6.25 -2.76
N ALA A 231 -6.97 -6.51 -2.87
CA ALA A 231 -5.95 -5.71 -2.19
C ALA A 231 -5.80 -4.37 -2.93
N THR A 232 -6.74 -3.45 -2.67
CA THR A 232 -6.60 -2.05 -3.06
C THR A 232 -5.28 -1.55 -2.47
N PRO A 233 -4.37 -0.96 -3.28
CA PRO A 233 -3.17 -0.36 -2.73
C PRO A 233 -3.59 0.84 -1.87
N ASN A 234 -3.72 0.59 -0.56
CA ASN A 234 -3.97 1.63 0.41
C ASN A 234 -2.78 2.60 0.39
N GLY A 235 -2.97 3.79 -0.19
CA GLY A 235 -1.97 4.84 -0.09
C GLY A 235 -2.09 6.00 -1.07
N GLU A 236 -2.89 5.92 -2.14
CA GLU A 236 -3.08 7.08 -3.01
C GLU A 236 -4.20 7.96 -2.45
N SER A 237 -3.82 8.79 -1.47
CA SER A 237 -4.59 9.97 -1.08
C SER A 237 -4.72 10.85 -2.33
N THR A 238 -5.84 10.74 -3.04
CA THR A 238 -6.21 11.69 -4.07
C THR A 238 -6.25 13.08 -3.43
N SER A 239 -5.19 13.86 -3.65
CA SER A 239 -5.19 15.29 -3.32
C SER A 239 -6.31 15.94 -4.10
N GLY A 240 -7.26 16.52 -3.37
CA GLY A 240 -8.32 17.34 -3.95
C GLY A 240 -7.70 18.45 -4.78
N THR A 241 -7.88 18.39 -6.09
CA THR A 241 -7.83 19.58 -6.93
C THR A 241 -9.07 20.41 -6.59
N GLU A 242 -8.91 21.34 -5.65
CA GLU A 242 -9.71 22.55 -5.60
C GLU A 242 -9.53 23.28 -6.93
N SER A 243 -10.54 23.16 -7.79
CA SER A 243 -10.71 24.01 -8.96
C SER A 243 -11.27 25.35 -8.49
N GLU A 244 -10.38 26.27 -8.11
CA GLU A 244 -10.67 27.71 -8.12
C GLU A 244 -10.93 28.14 -9.57
N GLY A 245 -12.20 28.37 -9.90
CA GLY A 245 -12.63 29.03 -11.13
C GLY A 245 -13.26 30.37 -10.78
N ASN A 246 -12.44 31.40 -10.64
CA ASN A 246 -12.86 32.80 -10.62
C ASN A 246 -12.28 33.49 -11.87
N ALA A 247 -13.13 33.73 -12.86
CA ALA A 247 -13.12 34.86 -13.80
C ALA A 247 -14.33 34.75 -14.75
#